data_AF-A0A7X0H973-F1
#
_entry.id   AF-A0A7X0H973-F1
#
_cell.length_a   1.000
_cell.length_b   1.000
_cell.length_c   1.000
_cell.angle_alpha   90.00
_cell.angle_beta   90.00
_cell.angle_gamma   90.00
#
_symmetry.space_group_name_H-M   'P 1'
#
loop_
_entity.id
_entity.type
_entity.pdbx_description
1 polymer ?
#
loop_
_entity_poly.entity_id
_entity_poly.type
_entity_poly.pdbx_seq_one_letter_code
_entity_poly.pdbx_strand_id
1 'polypeptide(L)'
;MNHATLHHALTAMHAGRLDEAANLLTQPSIRPHRRAQDALTELCKRLVQRGREHLGAERWAEARSDAQRVLSIEPGQAEAAELLAQVAQERAAQQRQERCAADGLAYAKRLADLGQSTRAREAAPELGSVAGKRLVEHLDLRKLERQALIERGEAALERNDFVGAAHVVERLAAFPPSSESDVLKHALHTHAAQSAEDHLRAGQPDEALTLLKLTGASETLTQVCHDLQAAAVALDRGDAAVALPPLQRAARHFRGVDWLDDAIAQTKSLRDAQEALIAGPIGALAEVGGATSNVATQAATRAVGYGYRSMTDSPHQAVAASTLSQSPLILHQDGQPLAVLCATPQVSLGTTGASVLPLIASESSHPLTFTRDEEGHLVQASSDLTVNQQPATHALLTHQDRLGVGPRIKLRYLRANPASQTAVLELTAGRFTTPNLRRVVLLSGELLIGPHRGCHLRDPKLPHPVTFRPTADGLAAEGVPLVPGGPEQTIHGQAWSVTSFDLSSA
;
A
#
# COMPACT_ATOMS: atom_id res chain seq x y z
N MET A 1 -16.51 -75.48 14.28
CA MET A 1 -15.54 -74.37 14.43
C MET A 1 -16.00 -73.24 15.36
N ASN A 2 -17.30 -73.05 15.63
CA ASN A 2 -17.79 -71.88 16.39
C ASN A 2 -17.40 -71.84 17.88
N HIS A 3 -17.15 -72.98 18.52
CA HIS A 3 -16.89 -73.03 19.97
C HIS A 3 -15.49 -72.50 20.35
N ALA A 4 -14.48 -72.69 19.48
CA ALA A 4 -13.13 -72.18 19.70
C ALA A 4 -13.09 -70.65 19.57
N THR A 5 -13.75 -70.09 18.57
CA THR A 5 -13.80 -68.63 18.37
C THR A 5 -14.59 -67.93 19.48
N LEU A 6 -15.67 -68.53 19.98
CA LEU A 6 -16.39 -68.01 21.15
C LEU A 6 -15.51 -68.01 22.41
N HIS A 7 -14.77 -69.08 22.65
CA HIS A 7 -13.82 -69.13 23.78
C HIS A 7 -12.73 -68.07 23.66
N HIS A 8 -12.17 -67.89 22.45
CA HIS A 8 -11.19 -66.85 22.17
C HIS A 8 -11.75 -65.45 22.46
N ALA A 9 -12.99 -65.18 22.04
CA ALA A 9 -13.67 -63.91 22.30
C ALA A 9 -13.87 -63.63 23.80
N LEU A 10 -14.30 -64.64 24.56
CA LEU A 10 -14.45 -64.54 26.03
C LEU A 10 -13.09 -64.31 26.71
N THR A 11 -12.04 -64.99 26.24
CA THR A 11 -10.66 -64.82 26.75
C THR A 11 -10.18 -63.39 26.51
N ALA A 12 -10.40 -62.85 25.31
CA ALA A 12 -10.07 -61.46 24.97
C ALA A 12 -10.85 -60.46 25.86
N MET A 13 -12.14 -60.71 26.11
CA MET A 13 -12.97 -59.87 26.97
C MET A 13 -12.49 -59.87 28.43
N HIS A 14 -12.13 -61.02 28.98
CA HIS A 14 -11.55 -61.14 30.33
C HIS A 14 -10.18 -60.47 30.44
N ALA A 15 -9.39 -60.48 29.37
CA ALA A 15 -8.10 -59.79 29.30
C ALA A 15 -8.22 -58.26 29.08
N GLY A 16 -9.43 -57.70 29.05
CA GLY A 16 -9.66 -56.27 28.81
C GLY A 16 -9.45 -55.83 27.35
N ARG A 17 -9.25 -56.77 26.42
CA ARG A 17 -9.09 -56.50 24.98
C ARG A 17 -10.47 -56.37 24.32
N LEU A 18 -11.21 -55.33 24.72
CA LEU A 18 -12.63 -55.15 24.35
C LEU A 18 -12.83 -55.02 22.83
N ASP A 19 -11.89 -54.40 22.11
CA ASP A 19 -11.97 -54.23 20.65
C ASP A 19 -11.84 -55.55 19.89
N GLU A 20 -10.92 -56.42 20.34
CA GLU A 20 -10.76 -57.77 19.80
C GLU A 20 -12.01 -58.61 20.11
N ALA A 21 -12.50 -58.55 21.34
CA ALA A 21 -13.72 -59.24 21.75
C ALA A 21 -14.94 -58.80 20.91
N ALA A 22 -15.08 -57.50 20.65
CA ALA A 22 -16.16 -56.96 19.81
C ALA A 22 -16.10 -57.50 18.37
N ASN A 23 -14.91 -57.52 17.77
CA ASN A 23 -14.72 -58.02 16.40
C ASN A 23 -15.01 -59.52 16.28
N LEU A 24 -14.70 -60.30 17.32
CA LEU A 24 -14.98 -61.73 17.35
C LEU A 24 -16.46 -62.03 17.60
N LEU A 25 -17.08 -61.38 18.60
CA LEU A 25 -18.49 -61.64 18.97
C LEU A 25 -19.51 -61.17 17.93
N THR A 26 -19.15 -60.20 17.08
CA THR A 26 -20.03 -59.70 16.00
C THR A 26 -20.03 -60.58 14.74
N GLN A 27 -19.19 -61.61 14.68
CA GLN A 27 -19.14 -62.52 13.53
C GLN A 27 -20.49 -63.23 13.32
N PRO A 28 -21.00 -63.33 12.07
CA PRO A 28 -22.31 -63.94 11.79
C PRO A 28 -22.43 -65.40 12.27
N SER A 29 -21.32 -66.13 12.28
CA SER A 29 -21.25 -67.52 12.73
C SER A 29 -21.42 -67.69 14.25
N ILE A 30 -21.14 -66.65 15.04
CA ILE A 30 -21.13 -66.71 16.51
C ILE A 30 -22.38 -66.07 17.10
N ARG A 31 -22.90 -65.02 16.44
CA ARG A 31 -24.07 -64.24 16.88
C ARG A 31 -25.30 -65.06 17.30
N PRO A 32 -25.71 -66.17 16.66
CA PRO A 32 -26.91 -66.91 17.10
C PRO A 32 -26.73 -67.69 18.41
N HIS A 33 -25.52 -67.85 18.94
CA HIS A 33 -25.31 -68.59 20.20
C HIS A 33 -25.78 -67.78 21.42
N ARG A 34 -26.59 -68.39 22.30
CA ARG A 34 -27.07 -67.76 23.54
C ARG A 34 -25.95 -67.21 24.42
N ARG A 35 -24.88 -67.99 24.64
CA ARG A 35 -23.70 -67.54 25.39
C ARG A 35 -23.00 -66.34 24.73
N ALA A 36 -23.04 -66.23 23.40
CA ALA A 36 -22.49 -65.08 22.70
C ALA A 36 -23.36 -63.83 22.91
N GLN A 37 -24.68 -63.98 22.99
CA GLN A 37 -25.60 -62.89 23.34
C GLN A 37 -25.34 -62.37 24.76
N ASP A 38 -25.18 -63.26 25.74
CA ASP A 38 -24.84 -62.88 27.12
C ASP A 38 -23.49 -62.12 27.17
N ALA A 39 -22.50 -62.59 26.41
CA ALA A 39 -21.18 -61.96 26.30
C ALA A 39 -21.23 -60.59 25.59
N LEU A 40 -22.06 -60.43 24.56
CA LEU A 40 -22.28 -59.14 23.89
C LEU A 40 -22.87 -58.11 24.85
N THR A 41 -23.86 -58.49 25.66
CA THR A 41 -24.46 -57.60 26.68
C THR A 41 -23.42 -57.13 27.70
N GLU A 42 -22.58 -58.03 28.19
CA GLU A 42 -21.50 -57.69 29.12
C GLU A 42 -20.42 -56.81 28.46
N LEU A 43 -20.04 -57.12 27.22
CA LEU A 43 -19.12 -56.30 26.43
C LEU A 43 -19.67 -54.87 26.24
N CYS A 44 -20.95 -54.72 25.92
CA CYS A 44 -21.59 -53.41 25.78
C CYS A 44 -21.47 -52.59 27.07
N LYS A 45 -21.72 -53.19 28.24
CA LYS A 45 -21.54 -52.52 29.54
C LYS A 45 -20.10 -52.07 29.77
N ARG A 46 -19.12 -52.93 29.49
CA ARG A 46 -17.69 -52.61 29.63
C ARG A 46 -17.23 -51.51 28.68
N LEU A 47 -17.72 -51.50 27.43
CA LEU A 47 -17.43 -50.45 26.47
C LEU A 47 -18.05 -49.11 26.89
N VAL A 48 -19.29 -49.10 27.39
CA VAL A 48 -19.90 -47.87 27.94
C VAL A 48 -19.09 -47.35 29.13
N GLN A 49 -18.68 -48.23 30.05
CA GLN A 49 -17.85 -47.85 31.20
C GLN A 49 -16.50 -47.27 30.78
N ARG A 50 -15.79 -47.94 29.86
CA ARG A 50 -14.52 -47.44 29.28
C ARG A 50 -14.74 -46.10 28.58
N GLY A 51 -15.85 -45.94 27.86
CA GLY A 51 -16.21 -44.69 27.20
C GLY A 51 -16.47 -43.54 28.18
N ARG A 52 -17.10 -43.81 29.33
CA ARG A 52 -17.27 -42.83 30.42
C ARG A 52 -15.93 -42.43 31.03
N GLU A 53 -15.01 -43.38 31.20
CA GLU A 53 -13.64 -43.11 31.66
C GLU A 53 -12.84 -42.27 30.64
N HIS A 54 -13.02 -42.53 29.34
CA HIS A 54 -12.46 -41.70 28.28
C HIS A 54 -13.04 -40.27 28.32
N LEU A 55 -14.34 -40.13 28.52
CA LEU A 55 -15.00 -38.83 28.65
C LEU A 55 -14.46 -38.04 29.86
N GLY A 56 -14.36 -38.67 31.03
CA GLY A 56 -13.81 -38.05 32.24
C GLY A 56 -12.32 -37.67 32.12
N ALA A 57 -11.59 -38.31 31.21
CA ALA A 57 -10.21 -37.98 30.87
C ALA A 57 -10.06 -37.04 29.66
N GLU A 58 -11.15 -36.39 29.22
CA GLU A 58 -11.20 -35.49 28.06
C GLU A 58 -10.77 -36.14 26.71
N ARG A 59 -10.79 -37.47 26.64
CA ARG A 59 -10.48 -38.26 25.43
C ARG A 59 -11.75 -38.50 24.61
N TRP A 60 -12.32 -37.42 24.08
CA TRP A 60 -13.64 -37.44 23.44
C TRP A 60 -13.73 -38.33 22.20
N ALA A 61 -12.63 -38.49 21.45
CA ALA A 61 -12.61 -39.31 20.25
C ALA A 61 -12.75 -40.80 20.59
N GLU A 62 -12.06 -41.24 21.63
CA GLU A 62 -12.09 -42.59 22.17
C GLU A 62 -13.44 -42.88 22.83
N ALA A 63 -13.96 -41.95 23.64
CA ALA A 63 -15.30 -42.05 24.23
C ALA A 63 -16.40 -42.21 23.16
N ARG A 64 -16.32 -41.43 22.08
CA ARG A 64 -17.22 -41.54 20.93
C ARG A 64 -17.09 -42.89 20.22
N SER A 65 -15.85 -43.36 20.02
CA SER A 65 -15.59 -44.63 19.34
C SER A 65 -16.20 -45.80 20.11
N ASP A 66 -16.06 -45.80 21.44
CA ASP A 66 -16.64 -46.82 22.32
C ASP A 66 -18.17 -46.81 22.25
N ALA A 67 -18.79 -45.64 22.35
CA ALA A 67 -20.24 -45.53 22.28
C ALA A 67 -20.80 -45.91 20.89
N GLN A 68 -20.12 -45.53 19.80
CA GLN A 68 -20.48 -45.95 18.43
C GLN A 68 -20.33 -47.47 18.25
N ARG A 69 -19.31 -48.08 18.86
CA ARG A 69 -19.14 -49.54 18.83
C ARG A 69 -20.31 -50.24 19.51
N VAL A 70 -20.74 -49.76 20.67
CA VAL A 70 -21.93 -50.30 21.36
C VAL A 70 -23.18 -50.18 20.50
N LEU A 71 -23.43 -49.02 19.89
CA LEU A 71 -24.59 -48.83 19.00
C LEU A 71 -24.52 -49.67 17.71
N SER A 72 -23.33 -50.04 17.25
CA SER A 72 -23.17 -50.96 16.11
C SER A 72 -23.54 -52.40 16.47
N ILE A 73 -23.34 -52.78 17.73
CA ILE A 73 -23.70 -54.11 18.27
C ILE A 73 -25.21 -54.14 18.59
N GLU A 74 -25.69 -53.11 19.27
CA GLU A 74 -27.06 -52.99 19.79
C GLU A 74 -27.61 -51.56 19.56
N PRO A 75 -28.30 -51.30 18.43
CA PRO A 75 -28.75 -49.97 18.04
C PRO A 75 -29.71 -49.27 19.02
N GLY A 76 -30.33 -50.01 19.93
CA GLY A 76 -31.30 -49.49 20.91
C GLY A 76 -30.71 -49.18 22.29
N GLN A 77 -29.39 -49.29 22.47
CA GLN A 77 -28.82 -49.22 23.82
C GLN A 77 -28.77 -47.77 24.36
N ALA A 78 -29.61 -47.48 25.35
CA ALA A 78 -29.85 -46.14 25.87
C ALA A 78 -28.59 -45.49 26.46
N GLU A 79 -27.79 -46.23 27.24
CA GLU A 79 -26.59 -45.70 27.88
C GLU A 79 -25.52 -45.25 26.87
N ALA A 80 -25.40 -45.94 25.72
CA ALA A 80 -24.46 -45.57 24.68
C ALA A 80 -24.93 -44.33 23.90
N ALA A 81 -26.25 -44.21 23.66
CA ALA A 81 -26.83 -43.00 23.09
C ALA A 81 -26.63 -41.79 24.01
N GLU A 82 -26.82 -41.97 25.33
CA GLU A 82 -26.56 -40.94 26.33
C GLU A 82 -25.09 -40.51 26.36
N LEU A 83 -24.16 -41.47 26.35
CA LEU A 83 -22.72 -41.17 26.30
C LEU A 83 -22.35 -40.38 25.03
N LEU A 84 -22.91 -40.70 23.86
CA LEU A 84 -22.70 -39.91 22.65
C LEU A 84 -23.24 -38.48 22.76
N ALA A 85 -24.41 -38.31 23.38
CA ALA A 85 -24.99 -36.99 23.60
C ALA A 85 -24.10 -36.15 24.54
N GLN A 86 -23.59 -36.75 25.62
CA GLN A 86 -22.65 -36.10 26.55
C GLN A 86 -21.34 -35.70 25.84
N VAL A 87 -20.73 -36.61 25.07
CA VAL A 87 -19.52 -36.31 24.27
C VAL A 87 -19.76 -35.16 23.29
N ALA A 88 -20.93 -35.13 22.63
CA ALA A 88 -21.29 -34.05 21.72
C ALA A 88 -21.47 -32.70 22.45
N GLN A 89 -22.10 -32.71 23.63
CA GLN A 89 -22.29 -31.53 24.46
C GLN A 89 -20.96 -30.94 24.95
N GLU A 90 -20.07 -31.76 25.51
CA GLU A 90 -18.75 -31.32 26.00
C GLU A 90 -17.90 -30.77 24.86
N ARG A 91 -17.87 -31.45 23.71
CA ARG A 91 -17.15 -30.96 22.52
C ARG A 91 -17.71 -29.63 22.01
N ALA A 92 -19.03 -29.47 22.03
CA ALA A 92 -19.64 -28.20 21.64
C ALA A 92 -19.33 -27.07 22.65
N ALA A 93 -19.24 -27.39 23.95
CA ALA A 93 -18.84 -26.44 24.99
C ALA A 93 -17.39 -25.98 24.80
N GLN A 94 -16.46 -26.91 24.59
CA GLN A 94 -15.06 -26.59 24.31
C GLN A 94 -14.91 -25.76 23.02
N GLN A 95 -15.59 -26.14 21.94
CA GLN A 95 -15.55 -25.37 20.69
C GLN A 95 -16.11 -23.95 20.86
N ARG A 96 -17.14 -23.76 21.69
CA ARG A 96 -17.63 -22.42 22.04
C ARG A 96 -16.58 -21.63 22.81
N GLN A 97 -15.93 -22.25 23.80
CA GLN A 97 -14.87 -21.60 24.56
C GLN A 97 -13.68 -21.21 23.68
N GLU A 98 -13.23 -22.09 22.79
CA GLU A 98 -12.16 -21.80 21.81
C GLU A 98 -12.55 -20.67 20.86
N ARG A 99 -13.80 -20.64 20.37
CA ARG A 99 -14.30 -19.54 19.52
C ARG A 99 -14.36 -18.22 20.29
N CYS A 100 -14.93 -18.20 21.50
CA CYS A 100 -14.96 -17.00 22.33
C CYS A 100 -13.54 -16.50 22.63
N ALA A 101 -12.59 -17.40 22.90
CA ALA A 101 -11.19 -17.06 23.10
C ALA A 101 -10.54 -16.49 21.82
N ALA A 102 -10.83 -17.06 20.65
CA ALA A 102 -10.34 -16.59 19.36
C ALA A 102 -10.92 -15.21 19.00
N ASP A 103 -12.22 -15.00 19.21
CA ASP A 103 -12.90 -13.73 18.96
C ASP A 103 -12.39 -12.63 19.89
N GLY A 104 -12.21 -12.93 21.18
CA GLY A 104 -11.61 -12.02 22.14
C GLY A 104 -10.16 -11.66 21.80
N LEU A 105 -9.37 -12.62 21.31
CA LEU A 105 -8.00 -12.35 20.83
C LEU A 105 -8.00 -11.46 19.59
N ALA A 106 -8.91 -11.71 18.65
CA ALA A 106 -9.08 -10.88 17.46
C ALA A 106 -9.55 -9.46 17.81
N TYR A 107 -10.37 -9.32 18.84
CA TYR A 107 -10.77 -8.02 19.38
C TYR A 107 -9.59 -7.28 20.02
N ALA A 108 -8.82 -7.94 20.89
CA ALA A 108 -7.64 -7.36 21.53
C ALA A 108 -6.58 -6.92 20.50
N LYS A 109 -6.35 -7.70 19.44
CA LYS A 109 -5.46 -7.30 18.34
C LYS A 109 -5.94 -6.05 17.61
N ARG A 110 -7.24 -5.97 17.30
CA ARG A 110 -7.81 -4.76 16.68
C ARG A 110 -7.65 -3.53 17.56
N LEU A 111 -7.83 -3.65 18.88
CA LEU A 111 -7.57 -2.55 19.82
C LEU A 111 -6.11 -2.11 19.80
N ALA A 112 -5.16 -3.05 19.71
CA ALA A 112 -3.74 -2.75 19.61
C ALA A 112 -3.40 -2.02 18.29
N ASP A 113 -3.96 -2.46 17.17
CA ASP A 113 -3.77 -1.83 15.86
C ASP A 113 -4.31 -0.40 15.83
N LEU A 114 -5.39 -0.13 16.57
CA LEU A 114 -5.96 1.21 16.77
C LEU A 114 -5.18 2.07 17.79
N GLY A 115 -4.07 1.58 18.35
CA GLY A 115 -3.29 2.30 19.35
C GLY A 115 -3.80 2.24 20.77
N GLN A 116 -4.91 1.54 21.02
CA GLN A 116 -5.51 1.40 22.35
C GLN A 116 -4.84 0.28 23.15
N SER A 117 -3.52 0.38 23.33
CA SER A 117 -2.67 -0.68 23.90
C SER A 117 -3.06 -1.05 25.34
N THR A 118 -3.53 -0.09 26.13
CA THR A 118 -4.03 -0.33 27.50
C THR A 118 -5.28 -1.22 27.48
N ARG A 119 -6.26 -0.88 26.64
CA ARG A 119 -7.49 -1.68 26.49
C ARG A 119 -7.23 -3.05 25.86
N ALA A 120 -6.32 -3.11 24.90
CA ALA A 120 -5.87 -4.37 24.31
C ALA A 120 -5.24 -5.30 25.36
N ARG A 121 -4.47 -4.73 26.30
CA ARG A 121 -3.89 -5.47 27.43
C ARG A 121 -4.96 -5.95 28.41
N GLU A 122 -5.94 -5.12 28.76
CA GLU A 122 -7.03 -5.51 29.66
C GLU A 122 -7.89 -6.64 29.07
N ALA A 123 -8.12 -6.64 27.76
CA ALA A 123 -8.88 -7.67 27.06
C ALA A 123 -8.14 -9.00 26.85
N ALA A 124 -6.81 -9.02 26.93
CA ALA A 124 -6.00 -10.21 26.65
C ALA A 124 -5.98 -11.31 27.75
N PRO A 125 -5.88 -11.01 29.06
CA PRO A 125 -5.78 -12.01 30.12
C PRO A 125 -7.11 -12.74 30.39
N GLU A 126 -8.26 -12.13 30.08
CA GLU A 126 -9.58 -12.78 30.17
C GLU A 126 -9.69 -14.05 29.29
N LEU A 127 -8.77 -14.22 28.34
CA LEU A 127 -8.76 -15.33 27.40
C LEU A 127 -8.03 -16.57 27.92
N GLY A 128 -7.30 -16.48 29.05
CA GLY A 128 -6.58 -17.59 29.68
C GLY A 128 -5.53 -18.30 28.79
N SER A 129 -5.36 -17.84 27.55
CA SER A 129 -4.66 -18.57 26.49
C SER A 129 -3.19 -18.15 26.40
N VAL A 130 -2.35 -19.08 25.96
CA VAL A 130 -0.93 -18.81 25.63
C VAL A 130 -0.82 -17.66 24.62
N ALA A 131 -1.79 -17.55 23.70
CA ALA A 131 -1.85 -16.47 22.72
C ALA A 131 -2.11 -15.10 23.36
N GLY A 132 -2.96 -15.02 24.39
CA GLY A 132 -3.20 -13.79 25.15
C GLY A 132 -1.93 -13.29 25.85
N LYS A 133 -1.19 -14.20 26.52
CA LYS A 133 0.10 -13.86 27.17
C LYS A 133 1.12 -13.32 26.17
N ARG A 134 1.29 -14.01 25.02
CA ARG A 134 2.17 -13.56 23.93
C ARG A 134 1.77 -12.20 23.37
N LEU A 135 0.47 -11.90 23.30
CA LEU A 135 0.01 -10.58 22.87
C LEU A 135 0.42 -9.49 23.87
N VAL A 136 0.25 -9.73 25.18
CA VAL A 136 0.68 -8.77 26.22
C VAL A 136 2.18 -8.53 26.15
N GLU A 137 2.99 -9.58 26.08
CA GLU A 137 4.45 -9.48 25.92
C GLU A 137 4.84 -8.67 24.67
N HIS A 138 4.16 -8.90 23.55
CA HIS A 138 4.38 -8.14 22.32
C HIS A 138 4.03 -6.65 22.49
N LEU A 139 2.94 -6.32 23.20
CA LEU A 139 2.57 -4.94 23.49
C LEU A 139 3.57 -4.25 24.41
N ASP A 140 4.10 -4.96 25.42
CA ASP A 140 5.16 -4.46 26.30
C ASP A 140 6.44 -4.16 25.52
N LEU A 141 6.88 -5.08 24.65
CA LEU A 141 8.06 -4.88 23.80
C LEU A 141 7.89 -3.68 22.87
N ARG A 142 6.74 -3.53 22.21
CA ARG A 142 6.47 -2.36 21.34
C ARG A 142 6.43 -1.05 22.12
N LYS A 143 5.94 -1.06 23.36
CA LYS A 143 5.96 0.13 24.23
C LYS A 143 7.40 0.53 24.55
N LEU A 144 8.24 -0.42 24.95
CA LEU A 144 9.66 -0.18 25.23
C LEU A 144 10.42 0.32 24.00
N GLU A 145 10.18 -0.28 22.83
CA GLU A 145 10.81 0.17 21.59
C GLU A 145 10.44 1.61 21.24
N ARG A 146 9.16 1.97 21.37
CA ARG A 146 8.70 3.34 21.15
C ARG A 146 9.36 4.32 22.12
N GLN A 147 9.42 3.97 23.40
CA GLN A 147 10.05 4.81 24.43
C GLN A 147 11.53 5.05 24.11
N ALA A 148 12.26 4.00 23.74
CA ALA A 148 13.67 4.10 23.36
C ALA A 148 13.87 4.94 22.08
N LEU A 149 12.91 4.95 21.14
CA LEU A 149 12.94 5.83 19.98
C LEU A 149 12.72 7.28 20.40
N ILE A 150 11.75 7.57 21.27
CA ILE A 150 11.48 8.92 21.78
C ILE A 150 12.73 9.49 22.46
N GLU A 151 13.31 8.75 23.41
CA GLU A 151 14.54 9.16 24.12
C GLU A 151 15.70 9.41 23.15
N ARG A 152 15.83 8.59 22.09
CA ARG A 152 16.85 8.80 21.05
C ARG A 152 16.59 10.06 20.22
N GLY A 153 15.33 10.35 19.92
CA GLY A 153 14.92 11.56 19.21
C GLY A 153 15.19 12.81 20.02
N GLU A 154 14.83 12.81 21.30
CA GLU A 154 15.12 13.90 22.24
C GLU A 154 16.64 14.14 22.35
N ALA A 155 17.42 13.09 22.56
CA ALA A 155 18.88 13.21 22.60
C ALA A 155 19.49 13.70 21.28
N ALA A 156 18.86 13.41 20.13
CA ALA A 156 19.30 13.96 18.84
C ALA A 156 19.00 15.46 18.73
N LEU A 157 17.82 15.91 19.19
CA LEU A 157 17.47 17.32 19.27
C LEU A 157 18.41 18.11 20.19
N GLU A 158 18.78 17.56 21.34
CA GLU A 158 19.75 18.19 22.27
C GLU A 158 21.12 18.43 21.62
N ARG A 159 21.50 17.60 20.65
CA ARG A 159 22.75 17.74 19.88
C ARG A 159 22.60 18.58 18.61
N ASN A 160 21.42 19.16 18.37
CA ASN A 160 21.03 19.79 17.09
C ASN A 160 21.21 18.85 15.88
N ASP A 161 21.09 17.53 16.08
CA ASP A 161 21.10 16.54 15.00
C ASP A 161 19.70 16.37 14.41
N PHE A 162 19.31 17.31 13.56
CA PHE A 162 17.98 17.36 12.95
C PHE A 162 17.71 16.17 12.01
N VAL A 163 18.75 15.64 11.36
CA VAL A 163 18.64 14.46 10.48
C VAL A 163 18.32 13.22 11.32
N GLY A 164 19.07 12.99 12.40
CA GLY A 164 18.81 11.90 13.34
C GLY A 164 17.40 11.99 13.95
N ALA A 165 16.99 13.18 14.38
CA ALA A 165 15.67 13.41 14.95
C ALA A 165 14.53 13.20 13.93
N ALA A 166 14.66 13.69 12.70
CA ALA A 166 13.67 13.49 11.63
C ALA A 166 13.50 12.00 11.30
N HIS A 167 14.60 11.25 11.21
CA HIS A 167 14.54 9.80 10.95
C HIS A 167 13.86 9.04 12.11
N VAL A 168 14.07 9.46 13.36
CA VAL A 168 13.34 8.90 14.51
C VAL A 168 11.84 9.18 14.39
N VAL A 169 11.43 10.41 14.06
CA VAL A 169 10.01 10.78 13.88
C VAL A 169 9.37 9.97 12.75
N GLU A 170 10.08 9.75 11.64
CA GLU A 170 9.63 8.90 10.55
C GLU A 170 9.40 7.45 11.01
N ARG A 171 10.34 6.89 11.77
CA ARG A 171 10.19 5.54 12.35
C ARG A 171 9.05 5.45 13.36
N LEU A 172 8.81 6.52 14.13
CA LEU A 172 7.68 6.60 15.06
C LEU A 172 6.32 6.59 14.34
N ALA A 173 6.26 6.99 13.06
CA ALA A 173 5.03 6.91 12.27
C ALA A 173 4.52 5.48 12.03
N ALA A 174 5.37 4.45 12.22
CA ALA A 174 4.97 3.05 12.20
C ALA A 174 4.23 2.60 13.48
N PHE A 175 4.22 3.45 14.52
CA PHE A 175 3.50 3.21 15.75
C PHE A 175 2.18 4.00 15.75
N PRO A 176 1.14 3.49 16.44
CA PRO A 176 -0.07 4.28 16.66
C PRO A 176 0.23 5.61 17.34
N PRO A 177 -0.52 6.69 16.99
CA PRO A 177 -0.26 8.03 17.47
C PRO A 177 -0.28 8.10 18.99
N SER A 178 0.60 8.92 19.55
CA SER A 178 0.73 9.15 20.99
C SER A 178 1.10 10.61 21.26
N SER A 179 0.66 11.12 22.41
CA SER A 179 0.99 12.49 22.81
C SER A 179 2.50 12.73 22.87
N GLU A 180 3.29 11.72 23.29
CA GLU A 180 4.75 11.82 23.37
C GLU A 180 5.40 11.94 21.99
N SER A 181 4.95 11.14 21.01
CA SER A 181 5.45 11.26 19.63
C SER A 181 5.08 12.60 19.00
N ASP A 182 3.89 13.13 19.31
CA ASP A 182 3.44 14.43 18.82
C ASP A 182 4.24 15.58 19.45
N VAL A 183 4.56 15.46 20.75
CA VAL A 183 5.44 16.41 21.46
C VAL A 183 6.83 16.41 20.83
N LEU A 184 7.42 15.24 20.56
CA LEU A 184 8.73 15.16 19.91
C LEU A 184 8.71 15.74 18.50
N LYS A 185 7.68 15.45 17.70
CA LYS A 185 7.51 16.02 16.35
C LYS A 185 7.38 17.53 16.41
N HIS A 186 6.59 18.05 17.35
CA HIS A 186 6.44 19.49 17.54
C HIS A 186 7.75 20.13 17.99
N ALA A 187 8.48 19.51 18.91
CA ALA A 187 9.81 19.98 19.34
C ALA A 187 10.79 20.03 18.17
N LEU A 188 10.84 18.98 17.34
CA LEU A 188 11.65 18.97 16.12
C LEU A 188 11.31 20.15 15.21
N HIS A 189 10.02 20.38 14.92
CA HIS A 189 9.60 21.47 14.06
C HIS A 189 9.98 22.84 14.64
N THR A 190 9.80 23.03 15.94
CA THR A 190 10.13 24.29 16.63
C THR A 190 11.64 24.57 16.62
N HIS A 191 12.47 23.58 16.98
CA HIS A 191 13.92 23.73 16.97
C HIS A 191 14.47 23.90 15.54
N ALA A 192 13.94 23.16 14.56
CA ALA A 192 14.35 23.29 13.16
C ALA A 192 13.96 24.65 12.58
N ALA A 193 12.77 25.17 12.90
CA ALA A 193 12.35 26.51 12.49
C ALA A 193 13.26 27.59 13.08
N GLN A 194 13.58 27.49 14.38
CA GLN A 194 14.51 28.43 15.03
C GLN A 194 15.90 28.40 14.38
N SER A 195 16.46 27.21 14.15
CA SER A 195 17.76 27.07 13.49
C SER A 195 17.74 27.57 12.05
N ALA A 196 16.64 27.38 11.32
CA ALA A 196 16.48 27.93 9.97
C ALA A 196 16.42 29.47 9.98
N GLU A 197 15.74 30.07 10.97
CA GLU A 197 15.77 31.53 11.17
C GLU A 197 17.19 32.03 11.45
N ASP A 198 17.97 31.32 12.26
CA ASP A 198 19.35 31.68 12.57
C ASP A 198 20.23 31.62 11.30
N HIS A 199 20.10 30.57 10.46
CA HIS A 199 20.78 30.49 9.16
C HIS A 199 20.36 31.61 8.22
N LEU A 200 19.07 31.96 8.16
CA LEU A 200 18.58 33.08 7.34
C LEU A 200 19.15 34.42 7.82
N ARG A 201 19.23 34.64 9.13
CA ARG A 201 19.88 35.82 9.71
C ARG A 201 21.38 35.86 9.42
N ALA A 202 22.04 34.70 9.34
CA ALA A 202 23.45 34.57 8.95
C ALA A 202 23.69 34.70 7.42
N GLY A 203 22.64 34.83 6.61
CA GLY A 203 22.76 34.93 5.15
C GLY A 203 22.99 33.60 4.44
N GLN A 204 22.53 32.49 5.04
CA GLN A 204 22.67 31.12 4.53
C GLN A 204 21.30 30.51 4.16
N PRO A 205 20.60 31.00 3.13
CA PRO A 205 19.25 30.52 2.78
C PRO A 205 19.19 29.08 2.30
N ASP A 206 20.26 28.56 1.69
CA ASP A 206 20.30 27.17 1.17
C ASP A 206 20.39 26.13 2.29
N GLU A 207 21.14 26.44 3.36
CA GLU A 207 21.23 25.60 4.56
C GLU A 207 19.87 25.58 5.29
N ALA A 208 19.24 26.75 5.43
CA ALA A 208 17.89 26.87 5.98
C ALA A 208 16.86 26.06 5.17
N LEU A 209 16.88 26.16 3.84
CA LEU A 209 15.93 25.42 2.99
C LEU A 209 16.12 23.91 3.09
N THR A 210 17.37 23.43 3.09
CA THR A 210 17.69 22.01 3.27
C THR A 210 17.10 21.48 4.58
N LEU A 211 17.29 22.23 5.68
CA LEU A 211 16.77 21.88 6.98
C LEU A 211 15.22 21.86 7.00
N LEU A 212 14.57 22.89 6.46
CA LEU A 212 13.10 22.99 6.43
C LEU A 212 12.47 21.88 5.59
N LYS A 213 13.08 21.51 4.46
CA LYS A 213 12.62 20.39 3.61
C LYS A 213 12.74 19.05 4.31
N LEU A 214 13.84 18.82 5.02
CA LEU A 214 14.09 17.59 5.74
C LEU A 214 13.07 17.37 6.87
N THR A 215 12.75 18.44 7.61
CA THR A 215 11.87 18.33 8.78
C THR A 215 10.40 18.64 8.48
N GLY A 216 10.10 19.23 7.31
CA GLY A 216 8.77 19.76 7.01
C GLY A 216 8.38 20.91 7.94
N ALA A 217 9.35 21.65 8.48
CA ALA A 217 9.08 22.75 9.41
C ALA A 217 8.69 24.01 8.64
N SER A 218 7.70 24.75 9.17
CA SER A 218 7.26 26.08 8.74
C SER A 218 7.20 26.35 7.22
N GLU A 219 6.00 26.29 6.66
CA GLU A 219 5.74 26.62 5.25
C GLU A 219 6.12 28.07 4.92
N THR A 220 5.93 29.00 5.86
CA THR A 220 6.27 30.42 5.66
C THR A 220 7.76 30.62 5.48
N LEU A 221 8.61 29.98 6.31
CA LEU A 221 10.07 30.05 6.18
C LEU A 221 10.55 29.39 4.89
N THR A 222 9.90 28.30 4.48
CA THR A 222 10.18 27.62 3.21
C THR A 222 9.91 28.56 2.02
N GLN A 223 8.79 29.28 2.05
CA GLN A 223 8.46 30.28 1.01
C GLN A 223 9.46 31.44 1.00
N VAL A 224 9.93 31.91 2.17
CA VAL A 224 10.96 32.96 2.23
C VAL A 224 12.26 32.49 1.59
N CYS A 225 12.70 31.26 1.85
CA CYS A 225 13.89 30.70 1.20
C CYS A 225 13.74 30.64 -0.33
N HIS A 226 12.57 30.26 -0.82
CA HIS A 226 12.28 30.28 -2.26
C HIS A 226 12.26 31.68 -2.87
N ASP A 227 11.73 32.68 -2.16
CA ASP A 227 11.79 34.08 -2.58
C ASP A 227 13.25 34.57 -2.69
N LEU A 228 14.11 34.20 -1.74
CA LEU A 228 15.53 34.54 -1.76
C LEU A 228 16.28 33.84 -2.91
N GLN A 229 16.00 32.56 -3.17
CA GLN A 229 16.57 31.83 -4.31
C GLN A 229 16.13 32.43 -5.66
N ALA A 230 14.84 32.81 -5.78
CA ALA A 230 14.34 33.47 -6.98
C ALA A 230 15.00 34.83 -7.21
N ALA A 231 15.24 35.61 -6.15
CA ALA A 231 15.99 36.85 -6.24
C ALA A 231 17.44 36.63 -6.68
N ALA A 232 18.13 35.63 -6.12
CA ALA A 232 19.49 35.29 -6.50
C ALA A 232 19.59 34.94 -8.00
N VAL A 233 18.71 34.06 -8.50
CA VAL A 233 18.65 33.70 -9.92
C VAL A 233 18.37 34.89 -10.82
N ALA A 234 17.53 35.84 -10.40
CA ALA A 234 17.27 37.06 -11.16
C ALA A 234 18.50 37.99 -11.16
N LEU A 235 19.21 38.13 -10.05
CA LEU A 235 20.45 38.91 -9.97
C LEU A 235 21.57 38.29 -10.83
N ASP A 236 21.69 36.97 -10.85
CA ASP A 236 22.67 36.26 -11.72
C ASP A 236 22.43 36.52 -13.20
N ARG A 237 21.17 36.76 -13.59
CA ARG A 237 20.78 37.17 -14.95
C ARG A 237 20.94 38.66 -15.22
N GLY A 238 21.25 39.44 -14.20
CA GLY A 238 21.29 40.90 -14.26
C GLY A 238 19.90 41.56 -14.21
N ASP A 239 18.83 40.87 -13.83
CA ASP A 239 17.47 41.41 -13.81
C ASP A 239 17.13 42.02 -12.43
N ALA A 240 17.73 43.16 -12.10
CA ALA A 240 17.55 43.80 -10.79
C ALA A 240 16.08 44.17 -10.48
N ALA A 241 15.29 44.53 -11.50
CA ALA A 241 13.87 44.82 -11.36
C ALA A 241 13.05 43.60 -10.93
N VAL A 242 13.42 42.39 -11.38
CA VAL A 242 12.73 41.14 -11.05
C VAL A 242 13.16 40.61 -9.69
N ALA A 243 14.41 40.86 -9.30
CA ALA A 243 14.95 40.44 -8.00
C ALA A 243 14.37 41.23 -6.81
N LEU A 244 13.96 42.48 -7.01
CA LEU A 244 13.58 43.38 -5.93
C LEU A 244 12.29 42.96 -5.17
N PRO A 245 11.18 42.55 -5.83
CA PRO A 245 9.96 42.16 -5.10
C PRO A 245 10.12 40.94 -4.18
N PRO A 246 10.79 39.83 -4.58
CA PRO A 246 11.06 38.72 -3.67
C PRO A 246 11.91 39.12 -2.44
N LEU A 247 12.97 39.92 -2.62
CA LEU A 247 13.77 40.43 -1.50
C LEU A 247 12.92 41.25 -0.52
N GLN A 248 12.04 42.11 -1.04
CA GLN A 248 11.13 42.89 -0.19
C GLN A 248 10.10 42.02 0.55
N ARG A 249 9.63 40.91 -0.04
CA ARG A 249 8.76 39.96 0.66
C ARG A 249 9.51 39.25 1.78
N ALA A 250 10.75 38.82 1.53
CA ALA A 250 11.61 38.24 2.55
C ALA A 250 11.85 39.21 3.72
N ALA A 251 12.15 40.49 3.44
CA ALA A 251 12.41 41.51 4.46
C ALA A 251 11.19 41.86 5.34
N ARG A 252 9.97 41.59 4.87
CA ARG A 252 8.76 41.74 5.72
C ARG A 252 8.75 40.74 6.87
N HIS A 253 9.33 39.56 6.66
CA HIS A 253 9.41 38.48 7.65
C HIS A 253 10.65 38.66 8.55
N PHE A 254 11.77 39.10 7.99
CA PHE A 254 13.04 39.29 8.68
C PHE A 254 13.40 40.77 8.81
N ARG A 255 12.83 41.44 9.81
CA ARG A 255 13.14 42.85 10.09
C ARG A 255 14.46 42.97 10.86
N GLY A 256 15.30 43.93 10.47
CA GLY A 256 16.57 44.24 11.14
C GLY A 256 17.67 43.23 10.82
N VAL A 257 17.65 42.66 9.62
CA VAL A 257 18.71 41.79 9.11
C VAL A 257 19.54 42.61 8.11
N ASP A 258 20.71 43.06 8.57
CA ASP A 258 21.54 44.05 7.87
C ASP A 258 21.88 43.61 6.42
N TRP A 259 22.25 42.34 6.22
CA TRP A 259 22.62 41.84 4.89
C TRP A 259 21.46 41.92 3.88
N LEU A 260 20.22 41.76 4.36
CA LEU A 260 19.04 41.79 3.50
C LEU A 260 18.65 43.22 3.15
N ASP A 261 18.76 44.15 4.10
CA ASP A 261 18.58 45.58 3.86
C ASP A 261 19.65 46.11 2.88
N ASP A 262 20.90 45.68 3.04
CA ASP A 262 22.00 45.98 2.11
C ASP A 262 21.75 45.40 0.72
N ALA A 263 21.31 44.13 0.62
CA ALA A 263 20.99 43.50 -0.65
C ALA A 263 19.86 44.24 -1.38
N ILE A 264 18.83 44.70 -0.64
CA ILE A 264 17.73 45.51 -1.19
C ILE A 264 18.25 46.87 -1.67
N ALA A 265 19.10 47.54 -0.88
CA ALA A 265 19.67 48.84 -1.25
C ALA A 265 20.56 48.74 -2.50
N GLN A 266 21.43 47.72 -2.56
CA GLN A 266 22.29 47.46 -3.71
C GLN A 266 21.48 47.08 -4.95
N THR A 267 20.45 46.23 -4.81
CA THR A 267 19.57 45.86 -5.93
C THR A 267 18.81 47.07 -6.48
N LYS A 268 18.35 47.99 -5.62
CA LYS A 268 17.75 49.27 -6.05
C LYS A 268 18.77 50.12 -6.80
N SER A 269 19.96 50.31 -6.25
CA SER A 269 21.03 51.07 -6.91
C SER A 269 21.41 50.47 -8.26
N LEU A 270 21.45 49.14 -8.38
CA LEU A 270 21.73 48.44 -9.62
C LEU A 270 20.63 48.67 -10.65
N ARG A 271 19.36 48.54 -10.26
CA ARG A 271 18.22 48.83 -11.12
C ARG A 271 18.24 50.27 -11.61
N ASP A 272 18.46 51.23 -10.71
CA ASP A 272 18.48 52.66 -11.06
C ASP A 272 19.67 52.97 -12.01
N ALA A 273 20.82 52.29 -11.83
CA ALA A 273 21.95 52.37 -12.76
C ALA A 273 21.64 51.75 -14.13
N GLN A 274 20.92 50.62 -14.17
CA GLN A 274 20.46 50.00 -15.42
C GLN A 274 19.47 50.91 -16.17
N GLU A 275 18.51 51.50 -15.45
CA GLU A 275 17.58 52.48 -16.02
C GLU A 275 18.32 53.71 -16.56
N ALA A 276 19.33 54.21 -15.83
CA ALA A 276 20.16 55.33 -16.30
C ALA A 276 21.00 54.97 -17.55
N LEU A 277 21.50 53.74 -17.66
CA LEU A 277 22.22 53.26 -18.85
C LEU A 277 21.29 53.15 -20.07
N ILE A 278 20.06 52.65 -19.87
CA ILE A 278 19.03 52.54 -20.91
C ILE A 278 18.54 53.94 -21.34
N ALA A 279 18.35 54.86 -20.40
CA ALA A 279 17.93 56.23 -20.70
C ALA A 279 19.08 57.10 -21.26
N GLY A 280 20.33 56.69 -21.04
CA GLY A 280 21.52 57.39 -21.50
C GLY A 280 21.83 57.21 -22.99
N PRO A 281 22.90 57.84 -23.50
CA PRO A 281 23.27 57.78 -24.91
C PRO A 281 23.63 56.37 -25.40
N ILE A 282 24.00 55.45 -24.50
CA ILE A 282 24.30 54.05 -24.83
C ILE A 282 23.02 53.27 -25.14
N GLY A 283 21.94 53.47 -24.36
CA GLY A 283 20.66 52.84 -24.64
C GLY A 283 20.05 53.29 -25.98
N ALA A 284 20.23 54.56 -26.35
CA ALA A 284 19.84 55.06 -27.68
C ALA A 284 20.59 54.33 -28.82
N LEU A 285 21.83 53.90 -28.61
CA LEU A 285 22.58 53.09 -29.59
C LEU A 285 22.10 51.63 -29.63
N ALA A 286 21.66 51.08 -28.50
CA ALA A 286 21.11 49.72 -28.42
C ALA A 286 19.77 49.60 -29.16
N GLU A 287 18.92 50.64 -29.15
CA GLU A 287 17.68 50.68 -29.95
C GLU A 287 17.96 50.76 -31.46
N VAL A 288 19.00 51.50 -31.87
CA VAL A 288 19.38 51.66 -33.28
C VAL A 288 20.01 50.39 -33.86
N GLY A 289 20.54 49.49 -33.02
CA GLY A 289 21.12 48.20 -33.43
C GLY A 289 20.17 46.99 -33.47
N GLY A 290 18.89 47.14 -33.08
CA GLY A 290 18.05 46.03 -32.63
C GLY A 290 16.93 45.54 -33.57
N ALA A 291 17.24 45.09 -34.79
CA ALA A 291 16.31 44.26 -35.58
C ALA A 291 16.50 42.74 -35.38
N THR A 292 17.40 42.28 -34.50
CA THR A 292 17.62 40.82 -34.33
C THR A 292 17.96 40.42 -32.89
N SER A 293 17.03 40.59 -31.94
CA SER A 293 17.01 39.73 -30.73
C SER A 293 15.71 39.88 -29.93
N ASN A 294 14.56 39.55 -30.54
CA ASN A 294 13.30 39.33 -29.83
C ASN A 294 12.77 37.91 -30.12
N VAL A 295 13.54 36.88 -29.78
CA VAL A 295 13.11 35.47 -29.85
C VAL A 295 13.02 34.80 -28.47
N ALA A 296 13.39 35.45 -27.39
CA ALA A 296 13.15 34.92 -26.05
C ALA A 296 12.46 35.97 -25.20
N THR A 297 11.36 35.58 -24.55
CA THR A 297 10.64 36.34 -23.50
C THR A 297 9.47 37.23 -23.92
N GLN A 298 8.70 36.86 -24.96
CA GLN A 298 7.29 37.28 -25.07
C GLN A 298 6.40 36.12 -25.53
N ALA A 299 6.15 35.17 -24.62
CA ALA A 299 5.10 34.16 -24.79
C ALA A 299 4.47 33.83 -23.44
N ALA A 300 3.76 34.80 -22.83
CA ALA A 300 2.78 34.53 -21.78
C ALA A 300 1.95 35.78 -21.47
N THR A 301 1.07 36.23 -22.38
CA THR A 301 -0.25 36.77 -22.01
C THR A 301 -1.06 37.16 -23.25
N ARG A 302 -2.31 36.66 -23.29
CA ARG A 302 -3.48 37.05 -24.09
C ARG A 302 -3.93 36.05 -25.16
N ALA A 303 -4.98 35.31 -24.82
CA ALA A 303 -5.98 34.86 -25.77
C ALA A 303 -7.38 34.95 -25.14
N VAL A 304 -8.03 36.10 -25.37
CA VAL A 304 -9.50 36.27 -25.34
C VAL A 304 -9.87 36.83 -26.71
N GLY A 305 -10.79 36.20 -27.44
CA GLY A 305 -11.37 36.79 -28.64
C GLY A 305 -11.87 35.83 -29.71
N TYR A 306 -13.14 35.46 -29.59
CA TYR A 306 -14.13 34.99 -30.58
C TYR A 306 -13.78 34.93 -32.09
N GLY A 307 -14.13 33.77 -32.68
CA GLY A 307 -15.11 33.68 -33.76
C GLY A 307 -14.61 33.47 -35.19
N TYR A 308 -14.89 32.30 -35.79
CA TYR A 308 -15.88 32.15 -36.87
C TYR A 308 -16.13 30.66 -37.19
N ARG A 309 -17.41 30.34 -37.43
CA ARG A 309 -17.92 29.05 -37.92
C ARG A 309 -17.34 28.70 -39.30
N SER A 310 -17.03 27.43 -39.52
CA SER A 310 -17.29 26.79 -40.81
C SER A 310 -17.74 25.34 -40.59
N MET A 311 -18.95 25.05 -41.06
CA MET A 311 -19.51 23.70 -41.15
C MET A 311 -19.16 23.14 -42.53
N THR A 312 -18.54 21.96 -42.58
CA THR A 312 -18.83 20.93 -43.58
C THR A 312 -18.36 19.56 -43.08
N ASP A 313 -19.22 18.57 -43.25
CA ASP A 313 -19.04 17.15 -42.96
C ASP A 313 -17.85 16.51 -43.70
N SER A 314 -17.11 15.60 -43.04
CA SER A 314 -16.70 14.27 -43.54
C SER A 314 -15.70 13.54 -42.61
N PRO A 315 -15.58 12.20 -42.70
CA PRO A 315 -15.49 11.31 -41.54
C PRO A 315 -14.09 10.78 -41.20
N HIS A 316 -13.95 10.29 -39.96
CA HIS A 316 -12.84 9.49 -39.42
C HIS A 316 -11.42 9.99 -39.70
N GLN A 317 -11.04 11.10 -39.04
CA GLN A 317 -9.63 11.36 -38.77
C GLN A 317 -9.12 10.40 -37.69
N ALA A 318 -8.06 9.66 -38.02
CA ALA A 318 -7.23 8.96 -37.07
C ALA A 318 -6.83 9.94 -35.95
N VAL A 319 -7.23 9.61 -34.72
CA VAL A 319 -6.97 10.41 -33.52
C VAL A 319 -5.47 10.58 -33.40
N ALA A 320 -5.00 11.83 -33.53
CA ALA A 320 -3.63 12.21 -33.26
C ALA A 320 -3.21 11.65 -31.90
N ALA A 321 -2.11 10.90 -31.86
CA ALA A 321 -1.56 10.30 -30.66
C ALA A 321 -1.47 11.36 -29.55
N SER A 322 -2.26 11.18 -28.49
CA SER A 322 -2.39 12.15 -27.41
C SER A 322 -1.05 12.29 -26.70
N THR A 323 -0.46 13.48 -26.76
CA THR A 323 0.83 13.82 -26.14
C THR A 323 0.65 14.09 -24.65
N LEU A 324 0.31 13.06 -23.88
CA LEU A 324 0.53 13.09 -22.44
C LEU A 324 2.02 13.35 -22.18
N SER A 325 2.33 14.13 -21.15
CA SER A 325 3.71 14.29 -20.66
C SER A 325 4.40 12.93 -20.55
N GLN A 326 5.67 12.84 -20.95
CA GLN A 326 6.42 11.58 -21.01
C GLN A 326 6.59 10.93 -19.63
N SER A 327 6.35 11.67 -18.55
CA SER A 327 6.44 11.17 -17.19
C SER A 327 5.20 10.36 -16.78
N PRO A 328 5.37 9.23 -16.09
CA PRO A 328 4.25 8.47 -15.54
C PRO A 328 3.46 9.30 -14.53
N LEU A 329 2.17 9.03 -14.44
CA LEU A 329 1.23 9.71 -13.52
C LEU A 329 0.65 8.70 -12.53
N ILE A 330 0.40 9.11 -11.29
CA ILE A 330 -0.36 8.30 -10.33
C ILE A 330 -1.80 8.80 -10.33
N LEU A 331 -2.74 7.90 -10.61
CA LEU A 331 -4.16 8.16 -10.42
C LEU A 331 -4.54 7.81 -8.99
N HIS A 332 -5.13 8.77 -8.28
CA HIS A 332 -5.65 8.60 -6.93
C HIS A 332 -7.18 8.57 -6.94
N GLN A 333 -7.73 7.76 -6.05
CA GLN A 333 -9.15 7.70 -5.74
C GLN A 333 -9.33 7.77 -4.23
N ASP A 334 -10.12 8.73 -3.75
CA ASP A 334 -10.32 9.04 -2.33
C ASP A 334 -8.98 9.18 -1.57
N GLY A 335 -8.01 9.87 -2.18
CA GLY A 335 -6.67 10.09 -1.64
C GLY A 335 -5.76 8.85 -1.62
N GLN A 336 -6.19 7.71 -2.16
CA GLN A 336 -5.39 6.48 -2.23
C GLN A 336 -4.86 6.23 -3.65
N PRO A 337 -3.59 5.82 -3.81
CA PRO A 337 -3.03 5.52 -5.12
C PRO A 337 -3.68 4.27 -5.72
N LEU A 338 -4.40 4.45 -6.82
CA LEU A 338 -5.13 3.38 -7.49
C LEU A 338 -4.26 2.65 -8.52
N ALA A 339 -3.58 3.41 -9.39
CA ALA A 339 -2.71 2.87 -10.43
C ALA A 339 -1.71 3.92 -10.95
N VAL A 340 -0.59 3.44 -11.50
CA VAL A 340 0.35 4.28 -12.28
C VAL A 340 -0.03 4.20 -13.75
N LEU A 341 -0.13 5.35 -14.41
CA LEU A 341 -0.48 5.49 -15.80
C LEU A 341 0.79 5.80 -16.61
N CYS A 342 1.05 4.95 -17.59
CA CYS A 342 2.18 5.10 -18.51
C CYS A 342 1.64 5.29 -19.92
N ALA A 343 1.78 6.48 -20.48
CA ALA A 343 1.32 6.79 -21.83
C ALA A 343 2.36 6.45 -22.92
N THR A 344 3.63 6.32 -22.51
CA THR A 344 4.74 6.04 -23.43
C THR A 344 4.53 4.68 -24.12
N PRO A 345 4.88 4.55 -25.41
CA PRO A 345 4.79 3.27 -26.12
C PRO A 345 5.68 2.18 -25.51
N GLN A 346 6.73 2.59 -24.80
CA GLN A 346 7.66 1.69 -24.12
C GLN A 346 7.67 2.00 -22.63
N VAL A 347 7.49 0.97 -21.79
CA VAL A 347 7.47 1.08 -20.33
C VAL A 347 8.36 -0.01 -19.75
N SER A 348 9.30 0.36 -18.89
CA SER A 348 10.17 -0.61 -18.22
C SER A 348 9.82 -0.73 -16.74
N LEU A 349 9.79 -1.96 -16.18
CA LEU A 349 9.55 -2.25 -14.77
C LEU A 349 10.75 -3.02 -14.18
N GLY A 350 11.33 -2.60 -13.05
CA GLY A 350 12.55 -3.22 -12.53
C GLY A 350 13.19 -2.48 -11.36
N THR A 351 14.40 -2.88 -10.95
CA THR A 351 15.09 -2.36 -9.75
C THR A 351 16.03 -1.17 -10.02
N THR A 352 16.43 -0.94 -11.27
CA THR A 352 17.46 0.07 -11.59
C THR A 352 17.14 0.81 -12.89
N GLY A 353 17.26 2.14 -12.86
CA GLY A 353 17.23 3.01 -14.06
C GLY A 353 16.25 4.20 -13.95
N ALA A 354 16.67 5.36 -14.43
CA ALA A 354 15.89 6.62 -14.38
C ALA A 354 14.57 6.61 -15.21
N SER A 355 14.34 5.57 -16.01
CA SER A 355 13.13 5.39 -16.84
C SER A 355 12.41 4.07 -16.54
N VAL A 356 12.70 3.49 -15.38
CA VAL A 356 12.16 2.20 -14.95
C VAL A 356 11.24 2.42 -13.77
N LEU A 357 10.00 1.94 -13.87
CA LEU A 357 9.11 1.94 -12.72
C LEU A 357 9.67 0.96 -11.66
N PRO A 358 9.94 1.47 -10.46
CA PRO A 358 10.70 0.76 -9.43
C PRO A 358 9.87 -0.38 -8.82
N LEU A 359 10.35 -1.61 -9.01
CA LEU A 359 9.86 -2.81 -8.36
C LEU A 359 10.87 -3.26 -7.30
N ILE A 360 10.40 -3.59 -6.11
CA ILE A 360 11.25 -4.19 -5.08
C ILE A 360 11.44 -5.67 -5.42
N ALA A 361 12.48 -5.93 -6.22
CA ALA A 361 12.89 -7.25 -6.64
C ALA A 361 14.18 -7.71 -5.96
N SER A 362 14.70 -8.87 -6.37
CA SER A 362 16.09 -9.26 -6.10
C SER A 362 17.04 -8.37 -6.90
N GLU A 363 18.23 -8.05 -6.38
CA GLU A 363 19.24 -7.20 -7.05
C GLU A 363 19.62 -7.72 -8.45
N SER A 364 19.43 -9.01 -8.71
CA SER A 364 19.75 -9.66 -9.98
C SER A 364 18.64 -9.58 -11.05
N SER A 365 17.49 -8.96 -10.80
CA SER A 365 16.41 -8.92 -11.79
C SER A 365 16.64 -7.83 -12.84
N HIS A 366 16.73 -8.22 -14.11
CA HIS A 366 16.70 -7.27 -15.21
C HIS A 366 15.31 -6.62 -15.36
N PRO A 367 15.24 -5.37 -15.85
CA PRO A 367 13.96 -4.72 -16.08
C PRO A 367 13.16 -5.46 -17.16
N LEU A 368 11.85 -5.58 -16.94
CA LEU A 368 10.90 -5.97 -17.96
C LEU A 368 10.56 -4.77 -18.82
N THR A 369 10.73 -4.88 -20.12
CA THR A 369 10.35 -3.84 -21.07
C THR A 369 9.08 -4.26 -21.79
N PHE A 370 8.03 -3.46 -21.64
CA PHE A 370 6.76 -3.60 -22.35
C PHE A 370 6.76 -2.61 -23.50
N THR A 371 6.62 -3.11 -24.72
CA THR A 371 6.49 -2.30 -25.93
C THR A 371 5.09 -2.49 -26.47
N ARG A 372 4.41 -1.38 -26.75
CA ARG A 372 3.11 -1.35 -27.41
C ARG A 372 3.31 -1.08 -28.90
N ASP A 373 2.75 -1.95 -29.72
CA ASP A 373 2.72 -1.82 -31.18
C ASP A 373 1.28 -1.95 -31.70
N GLU A 374 1.11 -2.03 -33.02
CA GLU A 374 -0.19 -2.19 -33.65
C GLU A 374 -0.80 -3.59 -33.42
N GLU A 375 0.04 -4.61 -33.19
CA GLU A 375 -0.36 -6.01 -33.04
C GLU A 375 -0.72 -6.35 -31.57
N GLY A 376 -0.21 -5.58 -30.61
CA GLY A 376 -0.56 -5.71 -29.20
C GLY A 376 0.51 -5.17 -28.25
N HIS A 377 0.78 -5.95 -27.20
CA HIS A 377 1.82 -5.64 -26.21
C HIS A 377 2.83 -6.76 -26.20
N LEU A 378 4.08 -6.42 -26.51
CA LEU A 378 5.22 -7.30 -26.42
C LEU A 378 5.91 -7.07 -25.08
N VAL A 379 6.16 -8.13 -24.32
CA VAL A 379 7.08 -8.08 -23.18
C VAL A 379 8.44 -8.62 -23.59
N GLN A 380 9.50 -7.98 -23.12
CA GLN A 380 10.89 -8.40 -23.31
C GLN A 380 11.63 -8.36 -21.97
N ALA A 381 12.51 -9.33 -21.74
CA ALA A 381 13.37 -9.39 -20.58
C ALA A 381 14.73 -9.98 -20.95
N SER A 382 15.80 -9.47 -20.36
CA SER A 382 17.15 -10.01 -20.59
C SER A 382 17.38 -11.36 -19.90
N SER A 383 16.68 -11.65 -18.79
CA SER A 383 16.65 -12.98 -18.14
C SER A 383 15.41 -13.17 -17.25
N ASP A 384 15.18 -14.42 -16.82
CA ASP A 384 14.21 -14.83 -15.78
C ASP A 384 12.74 -14.44 -15.99
N LEU A 385 12.33 -14.21 -17.24
CA LEU A 385 10.93 -14.05 -17.60
C LEU A 385 10.29 -15.44 -17.81
N THR A 386 9.16 -15.64 -17.14
CA THR A 386 8.25 -16.75 -17.41
C THR A 386 6.90 -16.21 -17.81
N VAL A 387 6.31 -16.76 -18.86
CA VAL A 387 4.94 -16.45 -19.30
C VAL A 387 4.12 -17.72 -19.17
N ASN A 388 3.09 -17.68 -18.33
CA ASN A 388 2.27 -18.86 -17.99
C ASN A 388 3.12 -20.06 -17.52
N GLN A 389 4.14 -19.79 -16.70
CA GLN A 389 5.11 -20.77 -16.17
C GLN A 389 6.08 -21.35 -17.22
N GLN A 390 6.05 -20.89 -18.47
CA GLN A 390 7.02 -21.27 -19.49
C GLN A 390 8.11 -20.20 -19.59
N PRO A 391 9.40 -20.58 -19.63
CA PRO A 391 10.49 -19.62 -19.78
C PRO A 391 10.41 -18.93 -21.15
N ALA A 392 10.58 -17.62 -21.17
CA ALA A 392 10.54 -16.81 -22.39
C ALA A 392 11.51 -15.62 -22.26
N THR A 393 12.08 -15.18 -23.37
CA THR A 393 12.85 -13.92 -23.45
C THR A 393 12.00 -12.76 -23.97
N HIS A 394 11.01 -13.08 -24.80
CA HIS A 394 10.01 -12.17 -25.31
C HIS A 394 8.70 -12.92 -25.53
N ALA A 395 7.56 -12.24 -25.39
CA ALA A 395 6.25 -12.83 -25.66
C ALA A 395 5.23 -11.76 -26.03
N LEU A 396 4.37 -12.07 -27.00
CA LEU A 396 3.17 -11.27 -27.28
C LEU A 396 2.10 -11.61 -26.24
N LEU A 397 1.64 -10.61 -25.51
CA LEU A 397 0.77 -10.81 -24.35
C LEU A 397 -0.70 -10.94 -24.72
N THR A 398 -1.33 -11.98 -24.20
CA THR A 398 -2.76 -12.26 -24.28
C THR A 398 -3.45 -12.05 -22.93
N HIS A 399 -4.74 -11.76 -22.95
CA HIS A 399 -5.50 -11.48 -21.72
C HIS A 399 -5.37 -12.63 -20.70
N GLN A 400 -5.01 -12.26 -19.46
CA GLN A 400 -4.78 -13.14 -18.30
C GLN A 400 -3.44 -13.86 -18.25
N ASP A 401 -2.51 -13.54 -19.16
CA ASP A 401 -1.16 -14.06 -19.07
C ASP A 401 -0.52 -13.72 -17.72
N ARG A 402 0.11 -14.74 -17.13
CA ARG A 402 0.83 -14.65 -15.86
C ARG A 402 2.31 -14.50 -16.14
N LEU A 403 2.87 -13.36 -15.79
CA LEU A 403 4.28 -13.07 -15.98
C LEU A 403 5.01 -13.27 -14.65
N GLY A 404 6.07 -14.06 -14.64
CA GLY A 404 6.97 -14.18 -13.51
C GLY A 404 8.32 -13.54 -13.84
N VAL A 405 8.85 -12.74 -12.92
CA VAL A 405 10.21 -12.18 -13.01
C VAL A 405 10.99 -12.65 -11.80
N GLY A 406 11.83 -13.65 -12.01
CA GLY A 406 12.48 -14.37 -10.92
C GLY A 406 11.46 -14.97 -9.93
N PRO A 407 11.87 -15.22 -8.66
CA PRO A 407 11.05 -15.96 -7.71
C PRO A 407 9.97 -15.14 -7.00
N ARG A 408 10.11 -13.79 -6.96
CA ARG A 408 9.30 -12.93 -6.08
C ARG A 408 8.25 -12.10 -6.80
N ILE A 409 8.47 -11.75 -8.06
CA ILE A 409 7.56 -10.87 -8.80
C ILE A 409 6.68 -11.71 -9.69
N LYS A 410 5.37 -11.53 -9.52
CA LYS A 410 4.34 -12.13 -10.38
C LYS A 410 3.35 -11.06 -10.80
N LEU A 411 3.23 -10.84 -12.10
CA LEU A 411 2.29 -9.92 -12.72
C LEU A 411 1.20 -10.72 -13.45
N ARG A 412 0.03 -10.12 -13.57
CA ARG A 412 -1.06 -10.61 -14.42
C ARG A 412 -1.38 -9.52 -15.44
N TYR A 413 -1.30 -9.86 -16.72
CA TYR A 413 -1.66 -8.95 -17.80
C TYR A 413 -3.16 -9.02 -18.06
N LEU A 414 -3.83 -7.88 -18.02
CA LEU A 414 -5.27 -7.74 -18.19
C LEU A 414 -5.56 -6.76 -19.32
N ARG A 415 -6.46 -7.15 -20.22
CA ARG A 415 -6.93 -6.34 -21.33
C ARG A 415 -8.45 -6.43 -21.32
N ALA A 416 -9.12 -5.32 -21.01
CA ALA A 416 -10.56 -5.33 -20.79
C ALA A 416 -11.35 -5.53 -22.09
N ASN A 417 -10.83 -4.99 -23.20
CA ASN A 417 -11.40 -5.12 -24.54
C ASN A 417 -10.28 -5.44 -25.55
N PRO A 418 -10.40 -6.49 -26.39
CA PRO A 418 -9.47 -6.77 -27.47
C PRO A 418 -9.28 -5.61 -28.47
N ALA A 419 -10.25 -4.71 -28.61
CA ALA A 419 -10.13 -3.52 -29.46
C ALA A 419 -9.39 -2.36 -28.76
N SER A 420 -9.30 -2.36 -27.43
CA SER A 420 -8.56 -1.34 -26.68
C SER A 420 -7.08 -1.70 -26.67
N GLN A 421 -6.21 -0.73 -26.94
CA GLN A 421 -4.78 -0.86 -26.71
C GLN A 421 -4.38 -0.46 -25.28
N THR A 422 -5.33 -0.07 -24.41
CA THR A 422 -5.06 0.11 -22.98
C THR A 422 -5.05 -1.24 -22.27
N ALA A 423 -3.97 -1.52 -21.55
CA ALA A 423 -3.82 -2.75 -20.76
C ALA A 423 -3.42 -2.44 -19.31
N VAL A 424 -3.67 -3.39 -18.42
CA VAL A 424 -3.36 -3.30 -16.99
C VAL A 424 -2.45 -4.44 -16.59
N LEU A 425 -1.32 -4.11 -15.98
CA LEU A 425 -0.42 -5.03 -15.31
C LEU A 425 -0.76 -5.02 -13.82
N GLU A 426 -1.28 -6.13 -13.32
CA GLU A 426 -1.64 -6.29 -11.91
C GLU A 426 -0.58 -7.12 -11.18
N LEU A 427 -0.01 -6.54 -10.13
CA LEU A 427 0.97 -7.21 -9.28
C LEU A 427 0.27 -8.20 -8.33
N THR A 428 0.44 -9.49 -8.63
CA THR A 428 -0.10 -10.60 -7.84
C THR A 428 0.87 -11.07 -6.75
N ALA A 429 2.18 -10.87 -6.94
CA ALA A 429 3.21 -11.04 -5.92
C ALA A 429 4.36 -10.04 -6.15
N GLY A 430 4.95 -9.54 -5.07
CA GLY A 430 5.94 -8.46 -5.08
C GLY A 430 5.40 -7.16 -4.49
N ARG A 431 6.17 -6.07 -4.59
CA ARG A 431 5.75 -4.73 -4.18
C ARG A 431 6.45 -3.66 -5.03
N PHE A 432 5.75 -2.57 -5.34
CA PHE A 432 6.39 -1.34 -5.84
C PHE A 432 7.08 -0.60 -4.68
N THR A 433 7.97 0.34 -4.98
CA THR A 433 8.53 1.23 -3.94
C THR A 433 7.46 2.17 -3.38
N THR A 434 6.55 2.64 -4.23
CA THR A 434 5.37 3.39 -3.79
C THR A 434 4.42 2.47 -3.01
N PRO A 435 4.11 2.79 -1.74
CA PRO A 435 3.23 1.97 -0.92
C PRO A 435 1.82 1.90 -1.51
N ASN A 436 1.14 0.77 -1.29
CA ASN A 436 -0.24 0.47 -1.71
C ASN A 436 -0.51 0.42 -3.23
N LEU A 437 0.45 0.79 -4.07
CA LEU A 437 0.34 0.62 -5.51
C LEU A 437 0.43 -0.85 -5.90
N ARG A 438 -0.51 -1.33 -6.72
CA ARG A 438 -0.50 -2.72 -7.25
C ARG A 438 -0.73 -2.83 -8.74
N ARG A 439 -1.00 -1.73 -9.43
CA ARG A 439 -1.44 -1.74 -10.83
C ARG A 439 -0.67 -0.70 -11.63
N VAL A 440 -0.23 -1.11 -12.81
CA VAL A 440 0.34 -0.23 -13.85
C VAL A 440 -0.57 -0.31 -15.06
N VAL A 441 -1.00 0.83 -15.57
CA VAL A 441 -1.82 0.96 -16.77
C VAL A 441 -0.91 1.38 -17.92
N LEU A 442 -0.83 0.53 -18.94
CA LEU A 442 -0.23 0.86 -20.23
C LEU A 442 -1.31 1.60 -21.03
N LEU A 443 -1.34 2.93 -20.92
CA LEU A 443 -2.45 3.77 -21.37
C LEU A 443 -2.34 4.08 -22.87
N SER A 444 -3.31 3.62 -23.68
CA SER A 444 -3.42 3.92 -25.12
C SER A 444 -4.85 4.38 -25.45
N GLY A 445 -5.08 5.69 -25.38
CA GLY A 445 -6.42 6.25 -25.52
C GLY A 445 -7.18 6.23 -24.20
N GLU A 446 -8.40 5.69 -24.18
CA GLU A 446 -9.29 5.79 -23.02
C GLU A 446 -8.99 4.76 -21.91
N LEU A 447 -9.16 5.18 -20.66
CA LEU A 447 -9.18 4.34 -19.48
C LEU A 447 -10.60 4.34 -18.89
N LEU A 448 -11.12 3.15 -18.61
CA LEU A 448 -12.48 2.97 -18.06
C LEU A 448 -12.37 2.38 -16.67
N ILE A 449 -12.97 3.04 -15.68
CA ILE A 449 -13.00 2.58 -14.28
C ILE A 449 -14.45 2.44 -13.84
N GLY A 450 -14.86 1.28 -13.30
CA GLY A 450 -16.25 1.09 -12.90
C GLY A 450 -16.57 -0.33 -12.44
N PRO A 451 -17.86 -0.63 -12.19
CA PRO A 451 -18.27 -1.90 -11.58
C PRO A 451 -18.25 -3.08 -12.57
N HIS A 452 -18.22 -2.81 -13.88
CA HIS A 452 -18.43 -3.81 -14.91
C HIS A 452 -17.17 -4.59 -15.29
N ARG A 453 -17.37 -5.78 -15.84
CA ARG A 453 -16.26 -6.64 -16.28
C ARG A 453 -15.46 -6.08 -17.45
N GLY A 454 -16.06 -5.20 -18.25
CA GLY A 454 -15.44 -4.51 -19.39
C GLY A 454 -14.67 -3.23 -19.02
N CYS A 455 -14.63 -2.84 -17.74
CA CYS A 455 -13.78 -1.75 -17.28
C CYS A 455 -12.32 -2.23 -17.14
N HIS A 456 -11.37 -1.36 -17.45
CA HIS A 456 -9.93 -1.63 -17.31
C HIS A 456 -9.56 -1.80 -15.84
N LEU A 457 -10.07 -0.91 -14.99
CA LEU A 457 -9.98 -1.03 -13.54
C LEU A 457 -11.37 -1.23 -12.96
N ARG A 458 -11.51 -2.26 -12.11
CA ARG A 458 -12.79 -2.54 -11.45
C ARG A 458 -12.87 -1.82 -10.13
N ASP A 459 -13.98 -1.13 -9.95
CA ASP A 459 -14.40 -0.57 -8.68
C ASP A 459 -15.91 -0.75 -8.52
N PRO A 460 -16.35 -1.63 -7.59
CA PRO A 460 -17.77 -1.89 -7.36
C PRO A 460 -18.49 -0.74 -6.63
N LYS A 461 -17.77 0.25 -6.09
CA LYS A 461 -18.38 1.39 -5.39
C LYS A 461 -18.95 2.43 -6.35
N LEU A 462 -18.44 2.49 -7.58
CA LEU A 462 -18.91 3.43 -8.59
C LEU A 462 -20.28 2.99 -9.14
N PRO A 463 -21.26 3.90 -9.22
CA PRO A 463 -22.58 3.57 -9.77
C PRO A 463 -22.53 3.33 -11.28
N HIS A 464 -21.65 4.04 -11.98
CA HIS A 464 -21.44 3.96 -13.43
C HIS A 464 -19.95 4.03 -13.78
N PRO A 465 -19.53 3.49 -14.94
CA PRO A 465 -18.15 3.63 -15.39
C PRO A 465 -17.77 5.09 -15.65
N VAL A 466 -16.58 5.47 -15.21
CA VAL A 466 -15.94 6.77 -15.47
C VAL A 466 -14.90 6.60 -16.57
N THR A 467 -14.97 7.49 -17.56
CA THR A 467 -14.03 7.51 -18.70
C THR A 467 -12.97 8.57 -18.48
N PHE A 468 -11.72 8.13 -18.40
CA PHE A 468 -10.53 8.96 -18.34
C PHE A 468 -9.88 9.00 -19.72
N ARG A 469 -9.58 10.20 -20.19
CA ARG A 469 -8.88 10.45 -21.45
C ARG A 469 -7.56 11.17 -21.19
N PRO A 470 -6.47 10.78 -21.86
CA PRO A 470 -5.22 11.53 -21.83
C PRO A 470 -5.42 12.91 -22.46
N THR A 471 -4.89 13.94 -21.81
CA THR A 471 -4.80 15.32 -22.33
C THR A 471 -3.34 15.76 -22.36
N ALA A 472 -3.04 16.90 -22.96
CA ALA A 472 -1.68 17.44 -22.99
C ALA A 472 -1.12 17.67 -21.57
N ASP A 473 -1.97 18.11 -20.65
CA ASP A 473 -1.59 18.54 -19.31
C ASP A 473 -1.85 17.48 -18.23
N GLY A 474 -2.39 16.31 -18.58
CA GLY A 474 -2.75 15.26 -17.61
C GLY A 474 -3.86 14.34 -18.10
N LEU A 475 -4.90 14.19 -17.28
CA LEU A 475 -6.09 13.41 -17.65
C LEU A 475 -7.31 14.32 -17.70
N ALA A 476 -8.35 13.89 -18.41
CA ALA A 476 -9.69 14.42 -18.26
C ALA A 476 -10.65 13.27 -17.97
N ALA A 477 -11.41 13.39 -16.88
CA ALA A 477 -12.44 12.45 -16.50
C ALA A 477 -13.80 13.05 -16.85
N GLU A 478 -14.50 12.46 -17.82
CA GLU A 478 -15.81 12.98 -18.31
C GLU A 478 -15.78 14.46 -18.74
N GLY A 479 -14.62 14.94 -19.20
CA GLY A 479 -14.42 16.33 -19.59
C GLY A 479 -13.93 17.25 -18.46
N VAL A 480 -13.88 16.77 -17.22
CA VAL A 480 -13.27 17.48 -16.08
C VAL A 480 -11.75 17.24 -16.09
N PRO A 481 -10.91 18.28 -16.20
CA PRO A 481 -9.46 18.11 -16.23
C PRO A 481 -8.92 17.73 -14.84
N LEU A 482 -8.02 16.76 -14.83
CA LEU A 482 -7.23 16.27 -13.71
C LEU A 482 -5.75 16.53 -14.03
N VAL A 483 -5.24 17.66 -13.58
CA VAL A 483 -3.86 18.09 -13.79
C VAL A 483 -2.99 17.60 -12.63
N PRO A 484 -1.75 17.13 -12.87
CA PRO A 484 -0.82 16.75 -11.82
C PRO A 484 -0.63 17.86 -10.78
N GLY A 485 -0.87 17.56 -9.50
CA GLY A 485 -0.80 18.55 -8.40
C GLY A 485 -1.98 19.52 -8.34
N GLY A 486 -2.99 19.34 -9.20
CA GLY A 486 -4.25 20.07 -9.15
C GLY A 486 -5.16 19.61 -8.00
N PRO A 487 -6.23 20.37 -7.71
CA PRO A 487 -7.19 20.00 -6.67
C PRO A 487 -7.94 18.71 -7.03
N GLU A 488 -8.32 17.96 -5.99
CA GLU A 488 -9.22 16.81 -6.13
C GLU A 488 -10.54 17.21 -6.78
N GLN A 489 -10.99 16.40 -7.73
CA GLN A 489 -12.27 16.57 -8.41
C GLN A 489 -13.22 15.46 -7.97
N THR A 490 -14.43 15.84 -7.58
CA THR A 490 -15.46 14.87 -7.21
C THR A 490 -16.23 14.44 -8.45
N ILE A 491 -16.13 13.15 -8.82
CA ILE A 491 -16.80 12.58 -9.98
C ILE A 491 -17.55 11.33 -9.52
N HIS A 492 -18.87 11.32 -9.75
CA HIS A 492 -19.80 10.30 -9.22
C HIS A 492 -19.68 10.04 -7.71
N GLY A 493 -19.42 11.09 -6.92
CA GLY A 493 -19.32 11.00 -5.46
C GLY A 493 -18.02 10.39 -4.93
N GLN A 494 -16.99 10.28 -5.77
CA GLN A 494 -15.64 9.84 -5.40
C GLN A 494 -14.66 10.97 -5.72
N ALA A 495 -13.65 11.17 -4.87
CA ALA A 495 -12.62 12.18 -5.10
C ALA A 495 -11.51 11.61 -5.99
N TRP A 496 -11.14 12.33 -7.04
CA TRP A 496 -10.11 11.93 -7.99
C TRP A 496 -9.03 12.99 -8.07
N SER A 497 -7.78 12.58 -8.04
CA SER A 497 -6.63 13.45 -8.30
C SER A 497 -5.56 12.69 -9.06
N VAL A 498 -4.63 13.45 -9.64
CA VAL A 498 -3.46 12.93 -10.32
C VAL A 498 -2.23 13.58 -9.74
N THR A 499 -1.18 12.81 -9.52
CA THR A 499 0.14 13.32 -9.14
C THR A 499 1.18 12.85 -10.14
N SER A 500 2.26 13.62 -10.33
CA SER A 500 3.41 13.13 -11.07
C SER A 500 4.03 11.95 -10.32
N PHE A 501 4.46 10.93 -11.07
CA PHE A 501 5.30 9.88 -10.52
C PHE A 501 6.75 10.31 -10.68
N ASP A 502 7.41 10.62 -9.57
CA ASP A 502 8.82 11.02 -9.59
C ASP A 502 9.72 9.77 -9.67
N LEU A 503 10.25 9.51 -10.87
CA LEU A 503 11.19 8.42 -11.12
C LEU A 503 12.54 8.61 -10.41
N SER A 504 12.85 9.82 -9.90
CA SER A 504 14.10 10.10 -9.18
C SER A 504 14.04 9.80 -7.68
N SER A 505 12.83 9.59 -7.13
CA SER A 505 12.59 9.38 -5.71
C SER A 505 12.68 7.91 -5.26
N ALA A 506 12.95 6.99 -6.19
CA ALA A 506 13.04 5.55 -5.96
C ALA A 506 14.39 5.00 -6.40
#